data_AF-A0A3L8PK92-F1
#
_entry.id   AF-A0A3L8PK92-F1
#
_cell.length_a   1.000
_cell.length_b   1.000
_cell.length_c   1.000
_cell.angle_alpha   90.00
_cell.angle_beta   90.00
_cell.angle_gamma   90.00
#
_symmetry.space_group_name_H-M   'P 1'
#
loop_
_entity.id
_entity.type
_entity.pdbx_description
1 polymer ?
#
loop_
_entity_poly.entity_id
_entity_poly.type
_entity_poly.pdbx_seq_one_letter_code
_entity_poly.pdbx_strand_id
1 'polypeptide(L)'
;MSVEIWFDERDDAEAFLEELQREADVRRVGFAGEEDDEDHAWVVLLPAADQAVVYLADSHGGWVPEPVAPPAATAPMDLPRAPRRLKDARGHSPSGRR
;
A
#
# COMPACT_ATOMS: atom_id res chain seq x y z
N MET A 1 10.43 -16.48 -12.21
CA MET A 1 9.61 -15.33 -11.80
C MET A 1 10.58 -14.25 -11.37
N SER A 2 10.42 -13.02 -11.87
CA SER A 2 11.14 -11.87 -11.32
C SER A 2 10.62 -11.53 -9.93
N VAL A 3 11.46 -10.88 -9.14
CA VAL A 3 11.16 -10.43 -7.78
C VAL A 3 11.29 -8.91 -7.72
N GLU A 4 10.39 -8.30 -6.97
CA GLU A 4 10.34 -6.86 -6.75
C GLU A 4 10.86 -6.59 -5.33
N ILE A 5 11.88 -5.75 -5.22
CA ILE A 5 12.43 -5.31 -3.94
C ILE A 5 12.12 -3.82 -3.81
N TRP A 6 11.50 -3.43 -2.70
CA TRP A 6 10.94 -2.11 -2.47
C TRP A 6 11.80 -1.36 -1.45
N PHE A 7 11.99 -0.07 -1.68
CA PHE A 7 12.77 0.84 -0.86
C PHE A 7 12.00 2.15 -0.68
N ASP A 8 12.18 2.79 0.48
CA ASP A 8 11.61 4.11 0.76
C ASP A 8 12.43 5.22 0.07
N GLU A 9 13.75 5.15 0.21
CA GLU A 9 14.68 6.11 -0.36
C GLU A 9 15.34 5.57 -1.64
N ARG A 10 15.59 6.46 -2.61
CA ARG A 10 16.27 6.10 -3.86
C ARG A 10 17.72 5.68 -3.61
N ASP A 11 18.39 6.38 -2.69
CA ASP A 11 19.81 6.17 -2.36
C ASP A 11 20.03 4.74 -1.85
N ASP A 12 19.12 4.21 -1.02
CA ASP A 12 19.18 2.83 -0.54
C ASP A 12 19.05 1.80 -1.66
N ALA A 13 18.13 2.04 -2.62
CA ALA A 13 17.97 1.18 -3.78
C ALA A 13 19.21 1.16 -4.68
N GLU A 14 19.85 2.33 -4.86
CA GLU A 14 21.09 2.48 -5.64
C GLU A 14 22.27 1.80 -4.91
N ALA A 15 22.44 2.04 -3.61
CA ALA A 15 23.49 1.43 -2.79
C ALA A 15 23.36 -0.11 -2.74
N PHE A 16 22.14 -0.63 -2.65
CA PHE A 16 21.85 -2.06 -2.74
C PHE A 16 22.31 -2.65 -4.08
N LEU A 17 22.06 -1.96 -5.20
CA LEU A 17 22.49 -2.41 -6.52
C LEU A 17 24.00 -2.37 -6.73
N GLU A 18 24.66 -1.35 -6.15
CA GLU A 18 26.12 -1.24 -6.14
C GLU A 18 26.77 -2.40 -5.37
N GLU A 19 26.28 -2.70 -4.16
CA GLU A 19 26.78 -3.83 -3.35
C GLU A 19 26.49 -5.18 -4.04
N LEU A 20 25.31 -5.33 -4.63
CA LEU A 20 24.96 -6.52 -5.41
C LEU A 20 25.80 -6.65 -6.69
N GLN A 21 26.47 -5.57 -7.11
CA GLN A 21 27.22 -5.44 -8.37
C GLN A 21 26.35 -5.78 -9.58
N ARG A 22 25.13 -5.25 -9.61
CA ARG A 22 24.18 -5.48 -10.71
C ARG A 22 23.58 -4.18 -11.20
N GLU A 23 23.45 -4.09 -12.51
CA GLU A 23 22.65 -3.06 -13.15
C GLU A 23 21.20 -3.55 -13.25
N ALA A 24 20.28 -2.84 -12.59
CA ALA A 24 18.84 -3.08 -12.69
C ALA A 24 18.09 -1.75 -12.79
N ASP A 25 16.90 -1.79 -13.37
CA ASP A 25 16.03 -0.62 -13.49
C ASP A 25 15.37 -0.34 -12.14
N VAL A 26 15.53 0.88 -11.62
CA VAL A 26 14.85 1.35 -10.41
C VAL A 26 13.64 2.16 -10.83
N ARG A 27 12.45 1.75 -10.38
CA ARG A 27 11.17 2.34 -10.78
C ARG A 27 10.45 2.92 -9.59
N ARG A 28 9.97 4.16 -9.73
CA ARG A 28 9.09 4.77 -8.74
C ARG A 28 7.66 4.27 -8.96
N VAL A 29 7.06 3.66 -7.94
CA VAL A 29 5.67 3.17 -7.99
C VAL A 29 4.84 3.83 -6.89
N GLY A 30 3.63 4.25 -7.23
CA GLY A 30 2.69 4.81 -6.27
C GLY A 30 1.94 3.71 -5.51
N PHE A 31 1.69 3.94 -4.22
CA PHE A 31 0.71 3.14 -3.48
C PHE A 31 -0.70 3.39 -4.02
N ALA A 32 -1.57 2.37 -3.90
CA ALA A 32 -2.84 2.26 -4.61
C ALA A 32 -3.77 3.49 -4.52
N GLY A 33 -3.63 4.43 -5.48
CA GLY A 33 -4.60 5.48 -5.75
C GLY A 33 -4.44 6.79 -4.97
N GLU A 34 -3.34 6.98 -4.23
CA GLU A 34 -3.01 8.26 -3.60
C GLU A 34 -1.88 8.92 -4.41
N GLU A 35 -2.21 9.98 -5.18
CA GLU A 35 -1.27 10.76 -5.99
C GLU A 35 -0.46 11.77 -5.13
N ASP A 36 -0.25 11.48 -3.85
CA ASP A 36 0.57 12.35 -3.00
C ASP A 36 2.03 11.92 -3.15
N ASP A 37 2.85 12.81 -3.71
CA ASP A 37 4.25 12.55 -4.06
C ASP A 37 5.14 12.18 -2.86
N GLU A 38 4.60 12.22 -1.63
CA GLU A 38 5.27 11.91 -0.37
C GLU A 38 5.27 10.41 -0.01
N ASP A 39 4.45 9.55 -0.63
CA ASP A 39 4.34 8.10 -0.30
C ASP A 39 4.66 7.19 -1.50
N HIS A 40 5.79 7.43 -2.16
CA HIS A 40 6.22 6.65 -3.33
C HIS A 40 7.47 5.82 -3.04
N ALA A 41 7.33 4.49 -3.16
CA ALA A 41 8.45 3.56 -3.04
C ALA A 41 9.25 3.43 -4.35
N TRP A 42 10.52 3.11 -4.21
CA TRP A 42 11.43 2.73 -5.28
C TRP A 42 11.52 1.21 -5.38
N VAL A 43 11.30 0.67 -6.58
CA VAL A 43 11.26 -0.76 -6.83
C VAL A 43 12.38 -1.17 -7.76
N VAL A 44 13.17 -2.14 -7.30
CA VAL A 44 14.20 -2.82 -8.06
C VAL A 44 13.64 -4.15 -8.54
N LEU A 45 13.64 -4.37 -9.86
CA LEU A 45 13.20 -5.63 -10.46
C LEU A 45 14.41 -6.54 -10.74
N LEU A 46 14.48 -7.67 -10.03
CA LEU A 46 15.52 -8.67 -10.24
C LEU A 46 14.96 -9.94 -10.89
N PRO A 47 15.74 -10.65 -11.72
CA PRO A 47 15.29 -11.90 -12.36
C PRO A 47 15.07 -13.03 -11.34
N ALA A 48 15.78 -13.00 -10.22
CA ALA A 48 15.62 -13.87 -9.06
C ALA A 48 16.32 -13.23 -7.84
N ALA A 49 15.79 -13.47 -6.64
CA ALA A 49 16.46 -13.19 -5.38
C ALA A 49 16.65 -14.50 -4.60
N ASP A 50 17.86 -14.73 -4.15
CA ASP A 50 18.17 -15.78 -3.18
C ASP A 50 18.12 -15.20 -1.76
N GLN A 51 18.22 -16.03 -0.73
CA GLN A 51 18.07 -15.58 0.67
C GLN A 51 19.11 -14.51 1.06
N ALA A 52 20.31 -14.58 0.47
CA ALA A 52 21.35 -13.56 0.65
C ALA A 52 20.93 -12.19 0.08
N VAL A 53 20.23 -12.17 -1.05
CA VAL A 53 19.73 -10.94 -1.68
C VAL A 53 18.65 -10.30 -0.82
N VAL A 54 17.75 -11.12 -0.24
CA VAL A 54 16.71 -10.65 0.67
C VAL A 54 17.30 -10.06 1.95
N TYR A 55 18.30 -10.73 2.54
CA TYR A 55 18.99 -10.23 3.73
C TYR A 55 19.76 -8.93 3.45
N LEU A 56 20.37 -8.83 2.26
CA LEU A 56 21.04 -7.60 1.87
C LEU A 56 20.03 -6.46 1.70
N ALA A 57 18.90 -6.71 1.05
CA ALA A 57 17.84 -5.70 0.93
C ALA A 57 17.37 -5.19 2.30
N ASP A 58 17.13 -6.09 3.27
CA ASP A 58 16.76 -5.75 4.64
C ASP A 58 17.81 -4.85 5.32
N SER A 59 19.10 -5.13 5.12
CA SER A 59 20.19 -4.30 5.65
C SER A 59 20.25 -2.88 5.06
N HIS A 60 19.67 -2.69 3.87
CA HIS A 60 19.54 -1.39 3.19
C HIS A 60 18.13 -0.79 3.37
N GLY A 61 17.35 -1.27 4.35
CA GLY A 61 15.99 -0.74 4.60
C GLY A 61 14.95 -1.16 3.54
N GLY A 62 15.30 -2.07 2.64
CA GLY A 62 14.41 -2.61 1.64
C GLY A 62 13.59 -3.79 2.14
N TRP A 63 12.43 -4.01 1.52
CA TRP A 63 11.57 -5.16 1.80
C TRP A 63 11.13 -5.85 0.51
N VAL A 64 10.88 -7.15 0.61
CA VAL A 64 10.29 -7.94 -0.49
C VAL A 64 8.83 -8.18 -0.13
N PRO A 65 7.85 -7.55 -0.80
CA PRO A 65 6.46 -7.84 -0.55
C PRO A 65 6.16 -9.29 -0.91
N GLU A 66 5.39 -9.95 -0.05
CA GLU A 66 4.82 -11.23 -0.40
C GLU A 66 3.91 -11.03 -1.63
N PRO A 67 3.89 -11.99 -2.58
CA PRO A 67 2.97 -11.91 -3.71
C PRO A 67 1.55 -11.85 -3.16
N VAL A 68 0.95 -10.66 -3.17
CA VAL A 68 -0.44 -10.49 -2.79
C VAL A 68 -1.27 -11.20 -3.85
N ALA A 69 -1.76 -12.39 -3.50
CA ALA A 69 -2.80 -13.01 -4.31
C ALA A 69 -3.95 -11.99 -4.36
N PRO A 70 -4.49 -11.66 -5.54
CA PRO A 70 -5.63 -10.76 -5.62
C PRO A 70 -6.71 -11.33 -4.69
N PRO A 71 -7.30 -10.50 -3.80
CA PRO A 71 -8.33 -10.99 -2.90
C PRO A 71 -9.39 -11.68 -3.75
N ALA A 72 -9.74 -12.92 -3.40
CA ALA A 72 -10.75 -13.66 -4.11
C ALA A 72 -11.99 -12.75 -4.24
N ALA A 73 -12.46 -12.53 -5.47
CA ALA A 73 -13.54 -11.59 -5.75
C ALA A 73 -14.74 -11.94 -4.85
N THR A 74 -14.93 -11.13 -3.80
CA THR A 74 -16.06 -11.30 -2.91
C THR A 74 -17.30 -10.84 -3.65
N ALA A 75 -18.38 -11.63 -3.59
CA ALA A 75 -19.64 -11.25 -4.19
C ALA A 75 -20.03 -9.86 -3.65
N PRO A 76 -20.52 -8.94 -4.51
CA PRO A 76 -20.86 -7.59 -4.09
C PRO A 76 -21.85 -7.65 -2.93
N MET A 77 -21.51 -6.98 -1.82
CA MET A 77 -22.41 -6.89 -0.67
C MET A 77 -23.67 -6.11 -1.06
N ASP A 78 -24.85 -6.64 -0.73
CA ASP A 78 -26.14 -5.97 -0.99
C ASP A 78 -26.28 -4.77 -0.03
N LEU A 79 -25.80 -3.61 -0.47
CA LEU A 79 -25.90 -2.37 0.29
C LEU A 79 -27.36 -1.86 0.26
N PRO A 80 -27.84 -1.26 1.37
CA PRO A 80 -29.18 -0.71 1.42
C PRO A 80 -29.40 0.35 0.33
N ARG A 81 -30.52 0.20 -0.40
CA ARG A 81 -31.05 1.06 -1.48
C ARG A 81 -31.03 2.57 -1.20
N ALA A 82 -31.08 2.93 0.07
CA ALA A 82 -31.33 4.27 0.55
C ALA A 82 -30.67 4.52 1.91
N PRO A 83 -30.28 5.76 2.20
CA PRO A 83 -29.71 6.14 3.49
C PRO A 83 -30.71 5.95 4.63
N ARG A 84 -30.26 5.40 5.76
CA ARG A 84 -31.07 5.22 6.97
C ARG A 84 -31.19 6.55 7.72
N ARG A 85 -32.36 7.19 7.70
CA ARG A 85 -32.62 8.43 8.45
C ARG A 85 -32.99 8.08 9.89
N LEU A 86 -32.04 8.19 10.82
CA LEU A 86 -32.35 8.25 12.25
C LEU A 86 -32.73 9.69 12.60
N LYS A 87 -34.03 9.98 12.67
CA LYS A 87 -34.53 11.17 13.38
C LYS A 87 -35.23 10.68 14.63
N ASP A 88 -34.63 10.93 15.79
CA ASP A 88 -35.23 10.65 17.09
C ASP A 88 -36.50 11.48 17.22
N ALA A 89 -37.65 10.81 17.25
CA ALA A 89 -38.94 11.43 17.50
C ALA A 89 -39.31 11.20 18.97
N ARG A 90 -38.80 12.08 19.84
CA ARG A 90 -39.40 12.41 21.14
C ARG A 90 -39.37 13.95 21.22
N GLY A 91 -40.43 14.72 21.08
CA GLY A 91 -41.82 14.45 21.42
C GLY A 91 -42.12 14.82 22.87
N HIS A 92 -42.04 16.11 23.26
CA HIS A 92 -42.97 16.68 24.23
C HIS A 92 -43.11 18.23 24.12
N SER A 93 -44.32 18.68 24.44
CA SER A 93 -45.07 19.85 23.96
C SER A 93 -44.83 21.19 24.67
N PRO A 94 -45.40 22.30 24.16
CA PRO A 94 -45.25 23.65 24.71
C PRO A 94 -46.19 23.91 25.90
N SER A 95 -45.68 24.58 26.92
CA SER A 95 -46.45 25.19 28.01
C SER A 95 -45.65 26.40 28.48
N GLY A 96 -46.16 27.61 28.67
CA GLY A 96 -47.51 28.13 28.74
C GLY A 96 -47.32 29.51 29.38
N ARG A 97 -47.84 30.54 28.73
CA ARG A 97 -47.74 31.96 29.10
C ARG A 97 -48.41 32.19 30.47
N ARG A 98 -47.73 32.80 31.44
CA ARG A 98 -48.32 33.61 32.51
C ARG A 98 -47.36 34.72 32.90
#